data_AF-F8L2N4-F1
#
_entry.id   AF-F8L2N4-F1
#
_cell.length_a   1.000
_cell.length_b   1.000
_cell.length_c   1.000
_cell.angle_alpha   90.00
_cell.angle_beta   90.00
_cell.angle_gamma   90.00
#
_symmetry.space_group_name_H-M   'P 1'
#
loop_
_entity.id
_entity.type
_entity.pdbx_description
1 polymer ?
#
loop_
_entity_poly.entity_id
_entity_poly.type
_entity_poly.pdbx_seq_one_letter_code
_entity_poly.pdbx_strand_id
1 'polypeptide(L)'
;MFDHDSLEEKIQKNTFKIEELSIHIESIDRQINTLLEEELNVTPEQLSQFIQTKDHFTEENWNQMQEEKARLSAKLETDLKSIRNPQQQQKRYAERAVVGNHWLFVR
;
A
#
# COMPACT_ATOMS: atom_id res chain seq x y z
N MET A 1 -8.21 28.28 -23.23
CA MET A 1 -6.96 27.75 -23.81
C MET A 1 -6.23 27.13 -22.63
N PHE A 2 -6.25 25.81 -22.50
CA PHE A 2 -5.78 25.14 -21.29
C PHE A 2 -4.25 25.12 -21.26
N ASP A 3 -3.74 25.43 -20.08
CA ASP A 3 -2.35 25.67 -19.70
C ASP A 3 -1.52 24.36 -19.72
N HIS A 4 -1.41 23.74 -20.90
CA HIS A 4 -0.81 22.42 -21.10
C HIS A 4 0.67 22.40 -20.70
N ASP A 5 1.40 23.46 -21.04
CA ASP A 5 2.81 23.62 -20.70
C ASP A 5 3.01 23.67 -19.16
N SER A 6 2.10 24.32 -18.42
CA SER A 6 2.16 24.36 -16.95
C SER A 6 1.90 23.00 -16.29
N LEU A 7 1.11 22.14 -16.95
CA LEU A 7 0.77 20.83 -16.42
C LEU A 7 1.91 19.85 -16.63
N GLU A 8 2.55 19.90 -17.80
CA GLU A 8 3.69 19.07 -18.15
C GLU A 8 4.90 19.37 -17.25
N GLU A 9 5.20 20.65 -16.99
CA GLU A 9 6.22 21.05 -16.02
C GLU A 9 5.93 20.55 -14.59
N LYS A 10 4.66 20.60 -14.16
CA LYS A 10 4.26 20.09 -12.83
C LYS A 10 4.41 18.58 -12.74
N ILE A 11 4.06 17.85 -13.80
CA ILE A 11 4.26 16.41 -13.88
C ILE A 11 5.75 16.09 -13.76
N GLN A 12 6.60 16.78 -14.51
CA GLN A 12 8.05 16.54 -14.52
C GLN A 12 8.70 16.85 -13.16
N LYS A 13 8.26 17.93 -12.48
CA LYS A 13 8.70 18.23 -11.10
C LYS A 13 8.26 17.16 -10.11
N ASN A 14 7.03 16.67 -10.23
CA ASN A 14 6.51 15.62 -9.36
C ASN A 14 7.25 14.29 -9.60
N THR A 15 7.52 13.91 -10.85
CA THR A 15 8.26 12.68 -11.15
C THR A 15 9.67 12.73 -10.58
N PHE A 16 10.36 13.86 -10.73
CA PHE A 16 11.68 14.04 -10.12
C PHE A 16 11.62 13.92 -8.60
N LYS A 17 10.62 14.53 -7.97
CA LYS A 17 10.47 14.46 -6.51
C LYS A 17 10.14 13.05 -6.03
N ILE A 18 9.33 12.29 -6.78
CA ILE A 18 9.03 10.89 -6.49
C ILE A 18 10.30 10.05 -6.57
N GLU A 19 11.14 10.28 -7.57
CA GLU A 19 12.41 9.56 -7.73
C GLU A 19 13.38 9.87 -6.58
N GLU A 20 13.52 11.15 -6.21
CA GLU A 20 14.32 11.57 -5.06
C GLU A 20 13.83 10.92 -3.75
N LEU A 21 12.52 10.91 -3.53
CA LEU A 21 11.92 10.26 -2.36
C LEU A 21 12.15 8.74 -2.38
N SER A 22 12.11 8.11 -3.56
CA SER A 22 12.36 6.67 -3.70
C SER A 22 13.80 6.32 -3.32
N ILE A 23 14.78 7.10 -3.78
CA ILE A 23 16.19 6.93 -3.40
C ILE A 23 16.37 7.14 -1.90
N HIS A 24 15.67 8.12 -1.32
CA HIS A 24 15.74 8.38 0.12
C HIS A 24 15.18 7.21 0.94
N ILE A 25 14.06 6.62 0.52
CA ILE A 25 13.49 5.42 1.15
C ILE A 25 14.49 4.26 1.08
N GLU A 26 15.08 3.99 -0.08
CA GLU A 26 16.08 2.92 -0.21
C GLU A 26 17.30 3.14 0.71
N SER A 27 17.73 4.40 0.86
CA SER A 27 18.81 4.74 1.79
C SER A 27 18.42 4.47 3.24
N ILE A 28 17.20 4.79 3.64
CA ILE A 28 16.69 4.52 4.99
C ILE A 28 16.62 3.02 5.22
N ASP A 29 16.10 2.26 4.24
CA ASP A 29 16.01 0.79 4.35
C ASP A 29 17.39 0.16 4.55
N ARG A 30 18.42 0.64 3.85
CA ARG A 30 19.80 0.19 4.08
C ARG A 30 20.29 0.52 5.47
N GLN A 31 20.04 1.73 5.96
CA GLN A 31 20.43 2.13 7.31
C GLN A 31 19.74 1.28 8.38
N ILE A 32 18.45 0.97 8.18
CA ILE A 32 17.69 0.07 9.06
C ILE A 32 18.33 -1.32 9.07
N ASN A 33 18.64 -1.88 7.89
CA ASN A 33 19.26 -3.21 7.81
C ASN A 33 20.63 -3.23 8.49
N THR A 34 21.48 -2.22 8.26
CA THR A 34 22.77 -2.08 8.94
C THR A 34 22.61 -2.01 10.45
N LEU A 35 21.67 -1.21 10.96
CA LEU A 35 21.40 -1.11 12.40
C LEU A 35 20.94 -2.45 12.99
N LEU A 36 20.02 -3.14 12.30
CA LEU A 36 19.44 -4.40 12.78
C LEU A 36 20.46 -5.56 12.74
N GLU A 37 21.22 -5.67 11.65
CA GLU A 37 22.15 -6.78 11.41
C GLU A 37 23.52 -6.55 12.07
N GLU A 38 24.10 -5.36 11.92
CA GLU A 38 25.49 -5.10 12.35
C GLU A 38 25.57 -4.57 13.78
N GLU A 39 24.68 -3.65 14.18
CA GLU A 39 24.77 -3.02 15.51
C GLU A 39 24.01 -3.79 16.57
N LEU A 40 22.78 -4.21 16.28
CA LEU A 40 21.90 -4.87 17.23
C LEU A 40 21.95 -6.40 17.13
N ASN A 41 22.47 -6.95 16.02
CA ASN A 41 22.58 -8.37 15.73
C ASN A 41 21.29 -9.14 16.03
N VAL A 42 20.16 -8.56 15.61
CA VAL A 42 18.81 -9.11 15.82
C VAL A 42 18.28 -9.66 14.52
N THR A 43 17.77 -10.88 14.58
CA THR A 43 17.03 -11.47 13.46
C THR A 43 15.59 -10.94 13.40
N PRO A 44 14.96 -10.89 12.22
CA PRO A 44 13.56 -10.50 12.07
C PRO A 44 12.60 -11.31 12.96
N GLU A 45 12.92 -12.59 13.17
CA GLU A 45 12.15 -13.51 14.01
C GLU A 45 12.23 -13.12 15.50
N GLN A 46 13.43 -12.74 15.97
CA GLN A 46 13.62 -12.25 17.34
C GLN A 46 12.90 -10.92 17.57
N LEU A 47 12.93 -10.03 16.57
CA LEU A 47 12.19 -8.76 16.64
C LEU A 47 10.67 -9.01 16.72
N SER A 48 10.17 -9.96 15.94
CA SER A 48 8.76 -10.35 15.94
C SER A 48 8.31 -10.91 17.29
N GLN A 49 9.15 -11.72 17.94
CA GLN A 49 8.89 -12.23 19.29
C GLN A 49 8.90 -11.13 20.35
N PHE A 50 9.84 -10.19 20.24
CA PHE A 50 9.94 -9.03 21.12
C PHE A 50 8.67 -8.17 21.06
N ILE A 51 8.19 -7.88 19.85
CA ILE A 51 6.99 -7.07 19.60
C ILE A 51 5.69 -7.75 20.07
N GLN A 52 5.67 -9.08 20.20
CA GLN A 52 4.50 -9.80 20.70
C GLN A 52 4.34 -9.76 22.22
N THR A 53 5.39 -9.38 22.94
CA THR A 53 5.41 -9.40 24.40
C THR A 53 5.07 -8.02 24.96
N LYS A 54 3.86 -7.88 25.54
CA LYS A 54 3.40 -6.62 26.14
C LYS A 54 4.34 -6.11 27.24
N ASP A 55 4.97 -7.01 27.98
CA ASP A 55 5.79 -6.70 29.15
C ASP A 55 7.06 -5.89 28.82
N HIS A 56 7.43 -5.80 27.54
CA HIS A 56 8.60 -5.05 27.09
C HIS A 56 8.29 -3.57 26.80
N PHE A 57 7.01 -3.17 26.90
CA PHE A 57 6.55 -1.84 26.54
C PHE A 57 5.84 -1.17 27.72
N THR A 58 5.93 0.15 27.79
CA THR A 58 5.02 0.93 28.62
C THR A 58 3.60 0.81 28.06
N GLU A 59 2.58 0.95 28.91
CA GLU A 59 1.18 0.85 28.46
C GLU A 59 0.85 1.85 27.34
N GLU A 60 1.40 3.06 27.42
CA GLU A 60 1.25 4.09 26.38
C GLU A 60 1.83 3.63 25.03
N ASN A 61 3.09 3.17 25.03
CA ASN A 61 3.75 2.72 23.80
C ASN A 61 3.07 1.49 23.20
N TRP A 62 2.59 0.59 24.06
CA TRP A 62 1.85 -0.59 23.62
C TRP A 62 0.53 -0.21 22.93
N ASN A 63 -0.22 0.72 23.52
CA ASN A 63 -1.49 1.17 22.96
C ASN A 63 -1.28 1.87 21.60
N GLN A 64 -0.28 2.76 21.49
CA GLN A 64 0.07 3.41 20.23
C GLN A 64 0.46 2.40 19.15
N MET A 65 1.23 1.38 19.51
CA MET A 65 1.63 0.33 18.56
C MET A 65 0.44 -0.49 18.07
N GLN A 66 -0.50 -0.85 18.95
CA GLN A 66 -1.71 -1.57 18.56
C GLN A 66 -2.61 -0.72 17.66
N GLU A 67 -2.71 0.58 17.92
CA GLU A 67 -3.46 1.53 17.09
C GLU A 67 -2.87 1.63 15.67
N GLU A 68 -1.55 1.80 15.56
CA GLU A 68 -0.87 1.84 14.26
C GLU A 68 -0.96 0.51 13.51
N LYS A 69 -0.86 -0.63 14.23
CA LYS A 69 -1.08 -1.96 13.64
C LYS A 69 -2.49 -2.09 13.08
N ALA A 70 -3.52 -1.65 13.81
CA ALA A 70 -4.90 -1.68 13.37
C ALA A 70 -5.11 -0.80 12.13
N ARG A 71 -4.55 0.42 12.15
CA ARG A 71 -4.59 1.37 11.04
C ARG A 71 -3.94 0.81 9.77
N LEU A 72 -2.76 0.22 9.88
CA LEU A 72 -2.06 -0.41 8.75
C LEU A 72 -2.83 -1.60 8.20
N SER A 73 -3.41 -2.43 9.08
CA SER A 73 -4.22 -3.59 8.67
C SER A 73 -5.48 -3.15 7.90
N ALA A 74 -6.15 -2.09 8.36
CA ALA A 74 -7.31 -1.53 7.67
C ALA A 74 -6.94 -0.92 6.31
N LYS A 75 -5.79 -0.24 6.22
CA LYS A 75 -5.26 0.28 4.95
C LYS A 75 -4.96 -0.86 3.99
N LEU A 76 -4.25 -1.90 4.44
CA LEU A 76 -3.94 -3.08 3.65
C LEU A 76 -5.21 -3.75 3.13
N GLU A 77 -6.23 -3.93 3.97
CA GLU A 77 -7.49 -4.52 3.56
C GLU A 77 -8.20 -3.69 2.48
N THR A 78 -8.13 -2.36 2.61
CA THR A 78 -8.69 -1.43 1.62
C THR A 78 -7.94 -1.54 0.28
N ASP A 79 -6.61 -1.58 0.33
CA ASP A 79 -5.76 -1.70 -0.85
C ASP A 79 -5.99 -3.06 -1.54
N LEU A 80 -6.05 -4.15 -0.77
CA LEU A 80 -6.36 -5.49 -1.29
C LEU A 80 -7.75 -5.58 -1.90
N LYS A 81 -8.76 -4.90 -1.33
CA LYS A 81 -10.10 -4.79 -1.92
C LYS A 81 -10.11 -3.95 -3.21
N SER A 82 -9.22 -2.98 -3.32
CA SER A 82 -9.04 -2.14 -4.51
C SER A 82 -8.40 -2.92 -5.66
N ILE A 83 -7.57 -3.93 -5.36
CA ILE A 83 -7.01 -4.83 -6.37
C ILE A 83 -8.14 -5.65 -7.02
N ARG A 84 -8.36 -5.37 -8.30
CA ARG A 84 -9.42 -5.96 -9.11
C ARG A 84 -9.21 -7.48 -9.22
N ASN A 85 -10.11 -8.27 -8.61
CA ASN A 85 -10.04 -9.73 -8.73
C ASN A 85 -10.45 -10.18 -10.15
N PRO A 86 -9.53 -10.73 -10.96
CA PRO A 86 -9.80 -11.09 -12.36
C PRO A 86 -10.82 -12.23 -12.48
N GLN A 87 -10.90 -13.14 -11.51
CA GLN A 87 -11.88 -14.23 -11.51
C GLN A 87 -13.30 -13.70 -11.28
N GLN A 88 -13.45 -12.72 -10.39
CA GLN A 88 -14.75 -12.07 -10.16
C GLN A 88 -15.19 -11.25 -11.38
N GLN A 89 -14.25 -10.63 -12.10
CA GLN A 89 -14.57 -9.96 -13.36
C GLN A 89 -15.06 -10.94 -14.43
N GLN A 90 -14.37 -12.07 -14.64
CA GLN A 90 -14.78 -13.07 -15.62
C GLN A 90 -16.19 -13.58 -15.33
N LYS A 91 -16.52 -13.84 -14.05
CA LYS A 91 -17.90 -14.20 -13.65
C LYS A 91 -18.91 -13.12 -14.00
N ARG A 92 -18.64 -11.85 -13.70
CA ARG A 92 -19.52 -10.72 -14.06
C ARG A 92 -19.71 -10.57 -15.58
N TYR A 93 -18.67 -10.84 -16.37
CA TYR A 93 -18.79 -10.84 -17.84
C TYR A 93 -19.60 -12.03 -18.35
N ALA A 94 -19.41 -13.22 -17.78
CA ALA A 94 -20.21 -14.39 -18.11
C ALA A 94 -21.70 -14.18 -17.77
N GLU A 95 -22.01 -13.59 -16.61
CA GLU A 95 -23.38 -13.26 -16.19
C GLU A 95 -24.03 -12.23 -17.14
N ARG A 96 -23.28 -11.21 -17.57
CA ARG A 96 -23.76 -10.21 -18.54
C ARG A 96 -23.98 -10.76 -19.95
N ALA A 97 -23.22 -11.78 -20.35
CA ALA A 97 -23.39 -12.43 -21.65
C ALA A 97 -24.71 -13.23 -21.75
N VAL A 98 -25.31 -13.62 -20.61
CA VAL A 98 -26.58 -14.36 -20.56
C VAL A 98 -27.80 -13.43 -20.68
N VAL A 99 -27.66 -12.14 -20.31
CA VAL A 99 -28.75 -11.16 -20.45
C VAL A 99 -28.81 -10.68 -21.91
N GLY A 100 -29.59 -11.38 -22.73
CA GLY A 100 -29.71 -11.10 -24.16
C GLY A 100 -30.15 -9.67 -24.45
N ASN A 101 -29.39 -8.97 -25.30
CA ASN A 101 -29.72 -7.65 -25.83
C ASN A 101 -31.05 -7.73 -26.60
N HIS A 102 -32.16 -7.32 -25.97
CA HIS A 102 -33.42 -7.14 -26.66
C HIS A 102 -33.37 -5.80 -27.39
N TRP A 103 -33.12 -5.84 -28.69
CA TRP A 103 -33.24 -4.66 -29.55
C TRP A 103 -34.72 -4.32 -29.69
N LEU A 104 -35.16 -3.27 -28.99
CA LEU A 104 -36.47 -2.67 -29.21
C LEU A 104 -36.42 -1.88 -30.52
N PHE A 105 -36.91 -2.48 -31.61
CA PHE A 105 -37.23 -1.74 -32.83
C PHE A 105 -38.49 -0.92 -32.58
N VAL A 106 -38.33 0.39 -32.44
CA VAL A 106 -39.45 1.34 -32.45
C VAL A 106 -39.75 1.69 -33.90
N ARG A 107 -41.01 1.50 -34.31
CA ARG A 107 -41.52 1.77 -35.67
C ARG A 107 -41.76 3.26 -35.89
#